data_AF-A0AAN9ASI7-F1
#
_entry.id   AF-A0AAN9ASI7-F1
#
_cell.length_a   1.000
_cell.length_b   1.000
_cell.length_c   1.000
_cell.angle_alpha   90.00
_cell.angle_beta   90.00
_cell.angle_gamma   90.00
#
_symmetry.space_group_name_H-M   'P 1'
#
loop_
_entity.id
_entity.type
_entity.pdbx_description
1 polymer ?
#
loop_
_entity_poly.entity_id
_entity_poly.type
_entity_poly.pdbx_seq_one_letter_code
_entity_poly.pdbx_strand_id
1 'polypeptide(L)'
;MDKRTQKETTTIYSILSRLEQVVLMRLRTGQNRLNALMSRKFKQAPSPTCTYDGLEDKTADHILQSCPLLQKERQEVWPSPTPLQTKLHGSRLELEKTTTFISRAGLNV
;
A
#
# COMPACT_ATOMS: atom_id res chain seq x y z
N MET A 1 -14.75 -11.67 12.58
CA MET A 1 -14.59 -10.21 12.40
C MET A 1 -15.89 -9.54 12.85
N ASP A 2 -15.80 -8.55 13.72
CA ASP A 2 -16.93 -7.95 14.43
C ASP A 2 -17.74 -6.99 13.54
N LYS A 3 -19.08 -7.03 13.64
CA LYS A 3 -19.99 -6.23 12.80
C LYS A 3 -19.81 -4.72 13.00
N ARG A 4 -19.23 -4.30 14.13
CA ARG A 4 -18.94 -2.90 14.44
C ARG A 4 -17.82 -2.33 13.57
N THR A 5 -16.77 -3.12 13.35
CA THR A 5 -15.60 -2.75 12.52
C THR A 5 -15.98 -2.58 11.05
N GLN A 6 -16.99 -3.32 10.57
CA GLN A 6 -17.45 -3.29 9.18
C GLN A 6 -18.26 -2.02 8.84
N LYS A 7 -18.96 -1.44 9.83
CA LYS A 7 -19.75 -0.20 9.68
C LYS A 7 -18.84 1.04 9.59
N GLU A 8 -17.77 1.09 10.39
CA GLU A 8 -16.75 2.16 10.34
C GLU A 8 -15.95 2.13 9.04
N THR A 9 -15.53 0.95 8.57
CA THR A 9 -14.82 0.84 7.28
C THR A 9 -15.63 1.40 6.11
N THR A 10 -16.93 1.12 6.06
CA THR A 10 -17.82 1.59 4.98
C THR A 10 -17.93 3.12 4.94
N THR A 11 -17.85 3.76 6.11
CA THR A 11 -17.99 5.22 6.27
C THR A 11 -16.67 5.95 5.98
N ILE A 12 -15.53 5.32 6.24
CA ILE A 12 -14.21 5.89 5.92
C ILE A 12 -13.95 5.80 4.41
N TYR A 13 -14.37 4.70 3.77
CA TYR A 13 -14.20 4.52 2.33
C TYR A 13 -15.03 5.49 1.48
N SER A 14 -16.21 5.92 1.93
CA SER A 14 -17.04 6.87 1.18
C SER A 14 -16.44 8.28 1.09
N ILE A 15 -15.46 8.59 1.93
CA ILE A 15 -14.82 9.91 2.03
C ILE A 15 -13.51 9.97 1.23
N LEU A 16 -12.88 8.82 0.97
CA LEU A 16 -11.65 8.74 0.18
C LEU A 16 -11.95 8.82 -1.31
N SER A 17 -11.03 9.41 -2.08
CA SER A 17 -11.13 9.42 -3.54
C SER A 17 -11.05 8.01 -4.12
N ARG A 18 -11.54 7.84 -5.35
CA ARG A 18 -11.54 6.52 -6.00
C ARG A 18 -10.14 5.92 -6.13
N LEU A 19 -9.13 6.76 -6.38
CA LEU A 19 -7.73 6.33 -6.51
C LEU A 19 -7.18 5.82 -5.17
N GLU A 20 -7.43 6.55 -4.09
CA GLU A 20 -7.01 6.16 -2.73
C GLU A 20 -7.65 4.84 -2.30
N GLN A 21 -8.94 4.66 -2.59
CA GLN A 21 -9.63 3.40 -2.34
C GLN A 21 -8.96 2.23 -3.08
N VAL A 22 -8.58 2.42 -4.35
CA VAL A 22 -7.92 1.40 -5.17
C VAL A 22 -6.55 1.06 -4.62
N VAL A 23 -5.73 2.07 -4.28
CA VAL A 23 -4.40 1.87 -3.68
C VAL A 23 -4.51 1.08 -2.38
N LEU A 24 -5.40 1.50 -1.47
CA LEU A 24 -5.59 0.82 -0.19
C LEU A 24 -6.14 -0.59 -0.35
N MET A 25 -7.09 -0.80 -1.28
CA MET A 25 -7.59 -2.14 -1.59
C MET A 25 -6.45 -3.05 -2.04
N ARG A 26 -5.63 -2.61 -3.01
CA ARG A 26 -4.55 -3.43 -3.57
C ARG A 26 -3.46 -3.71 -2.54
N LEU A 27 -3.13 -2.75 -1.67
CA LEU A 27 -2.23 -2.94 -0.53
C LEU A 27 -2.79 -3.97 0.46
N ARG A 28 -4.06 -3.84 0.86
CA ARG A 28 -4.71 -4.73 1.85
C ARG A 28 -4.85 -6.17 1.34
N THR A 29 -5.19 -6.34 0.07
CA THR A 29 -5.43 -7.67 -0.51
C THR A 29 -4.20 -8.27 -1.19
N GLY A 30 -3.09 -7.51 -1.26
CA GLY A 30 -1.92 -7.89 -2.05
C GLY A 30 -2.21 -8.03 -3.54
N GLN A 31 -3.35 -7.52 -4.03
CA GLN A 31 -3.79 -7.71 -5.41
C GLN A 31 -3.14 -6.70 -6.34
N ASN A 32 -1.83 -6.83 -6.51
CA ASN A 32 -1.12 -6.38 -7.71
C ASN A 32 -1.35 -7.36 -8.88
N ARG A 33 -2.59 -7.85 -9.01
CA ARG A 33 -2.94 -9.10 -9.73
C ARG A 33 -2.59 -9.05 -11.21
N LEU A 34 -2.69 -7.88 -11.84
CA LEU A 34 -2.32 -7.72 -13.24
C LEU A 34 -0.81 -7.89 -13.42
N ASN A 35 0.00 -7.28 -12.56
CA ASN A 35 1.47 -7.40 -12.62
C ASN A 35 1.94 -8.82 -12.27
N ALA A 36 1.37 -9.45 -11.24
CA ALA A 36 1.68 -10.85 -10.90
C ALA A 36 1.31 -11.81 -12.05
N LEU A 37 0.16 -11.59 -12.71
CA LEU A 37 -0.24 -12.36 -13.88
C LEU A 37 0.69 -12.08 -15.08
N MET A 38 1.05 -10.82 -15.33
CA MET A 38 1.95 -10.42 -16.42
C MET A 38 3.36 -11.00 -16.26
N SER A 39 3.93 -10.93 -15.06
CA SER A 39 5.23 -11.56 -14.79
C SER A 39 5.15 -13.09 -14.87
N ARG A 40 4.10 -13.72 -14.33
CA ARG A 40 3.96 -15.18 -14.32
C ARG A 40 3.63 -15.78 -15.70
N LYS A 41 2.70 -15.17 -16.44
CA LYS A 41 2.22 -15.71 -17.73
C LYS A 41 2.99 -15.17 -18.92
N PHE A 42 3.39 -13.90 -18.90
CA PHE A 42 3.93 -13.22 -20.08
C PHE A 42 5.42 -12.88 -19.96
N LYS A 43 6.07 -13.20 -18.83
CA LYS A 43 7.50 -12.92 -18.57
C LYS A 43 7.91 -11.47 -18.87
N GLN A 44 6.96 -10.53 -18.86
CA GLN A 44 7.26 -9.12 -19.05
C GLN A 44 7.98 -8.58 -17.83
N ALA A 45 8.97 -7.72 -18.07
CA ALA A 45 9.63 -6.96 -17.02
C ALA A 45 8.55 -6.22 -16.22
N PRO A 46 8.52 -6.36 -14.88
CA PRO A 46 7.49 -5.71 -14.09
C PRO A 46 7.58 -4.19 -14.26
N SER A 47 6.43 -3.54 -14.47
CA SER A 47 6.20 -2.08 -14.32
C SER A 47 6.99 -1.55 -13.11
N PRO A 48 7.55 -0.31 -13.12
CA PRO A 48 8.49 0.19 -12.12
C PRO A 48 8.01 -0.12 -10.71
N THR A 49 8.49 -1.26 -10.22
CA THR A 49 8.26 -1.76 -8.87
C THR A 49 9.51 -1.39 -8.10
N CYS A 50 9.47 -1.40 -6.77
CA CYS A 50 10.70 -1.37 -5.99
C CYS A 50 11.71 -2.36 -6.61
N THR A 51 12.78 -1.84 -7.20
CA THR A 51 13.76 -2.60 -7.99
C THR A 51 14.87 -3.18 -7.12
N TYR A 52 14.78 -2.96 -5.80
CA TYR A 52 15.88 -3.22 -4.87
C TYR A 52 16.24 -4.69 -4.79
N ASP A 53 15.25 -5.58 -4.71
CA ASP A 53 15.49 -7.01 -4.66
C ASP A 53 14.39 -7.73 -5.42
N GLY A 54 14.74 -8.30 -6.57
CA GLY A 54 13.85 -9.09 -7.43
C GLY A 54 13.37 -10.41 -6.80
N LEU A 55 13.29 -10.51 -5.47
CA LEU A 55 13.09 -11.76 -4.73
C LEU A 55 12.16 -11.68 -3.51
N GLU A 56 11.89 -10.50 -2.94
CA GLU A 56 10.97 -10.43 -1.81
C GLU A 56 9.56 -10.09 -2.26
N ASP A 57 8.61 -10.92 -1.85
CA ASP A 57 7.20 -10.73 -2.12
C ASP A 57 6.82 -9.29 -1.82
N LYS A 58 6.25 -8.65 -2.86
CA LYS A 58 5.77 -7.26 -2.95
C LYS A 58 4.58 -7.03 -2.01
N THR A 59 4.77 -7.37 -0.75
CA THR A 59 3.78 -7.29 0.30
C THR A 59 3.67 -5.83 0.74
N ALA A 60 2.47 -5.47 1.22
CA ALA A 60 2.29 -4.18 1.86
C ALA A 60 3.27 -3.99 3.04
N ASP A 61 3.70 -5.09 3.68
CA ASP A 61 4.71 -5.06 4.72
C ASP A 61 6.05 -4.54 4.20
N HIS A 62 6.60 -5.12 3.12
CA HIS A 62 7.87 -4.65 2.55
C HIS A 62 7.80 -3.15 2.18
N ILE A 63 6.78 -2.76 1.42
CA ILE A 63 6.62 -1.38 0.95
C ILE A 63 6.49 -0.40 2.13
N LEU A 64 5.63 -0.73 3.10
CA LEU A 64 5.26 0.19 4.17
C LEU A 64 6.16 0.12 5.41
N GLN A 65 6.95 -0.93 5.62
CA GLN A 65 7.73 -1.15 6.85
C GLN A 65 9.24 -1.33 6.69
N SER A 66 9.71 -2.05 5.66
CA SER A 66 11.12 -2.50 5.63
C SER A 66 11.92 -2.07 4.40
N CYS A 67 11.28 -1.68 3.29
CA CYS A 67 11.97 -1.30 2.05
C CYS A 67 13.03 -0.20 2.29
N PRO A 68 14.32 -0.45 2.03
CA PRO A 68 15.40 0.53 2.23
C PRO A 68 15.33 1.72 1.26
N LEU A 69 14.91 1.47 0.01
CA LEU A 69 14.79 2.53 -1.01
C LEU A 69 13.74 3.59 -0.67
N LEU A 70 12.74 3.22 0.14
CA LEU A 70 11.63 4.10 0.53
C LEU A 70 11.79 4.63 1.95
N GLN A 71 12.95 4.40 2.59
CA GLN A 71 13.15 4.74 3.99
C GLN A 71 12.99 6.25 4.22
N LYS A 72 13.53 7.07 3.30
CA LYS A 72 13.46 8.52 3.40
C LYS A 72 12.01 9.00 3.36
N GLU A 73 11.26 8.60 2.34
CA GLU A 73 9.85 8.94 2.15
C GLU A 73 9.00 8.41 3.32
N ARG A 74 9.34 7.23 3.84
CA ARG A 74 8.64 6.63 4.99
C ARG A 74 8.86 7.46 6.25
N GLN A 75 10.07 7.92 6.52
CA GLN A 75 10.38 8.75 7.68
C GLN A 75 9.76 10.15 7.59
N GLU A 76 9.63 10.70 6.38
CA GLU A 76 8.94 11.97 6.16
C GLU A 76 7.42 11.87 6.44
N VAL A 77 6.79 10.75 6.05
CA VAL A 77 5.34 10.54 6.25
C VAL A 77 5.01 10.01 7.66
N TRP A 78 5.86 9.15 8.20
CA TRP A 78 5.76 8.56 9.55
C TRP A 78 7.06 8.77 10.32
N PRO A 79 7.24 9.94 10.96
CA PRO A 79 8.43 10.22 11.77
C PRO A 79 8.50 9.34 13.04
N SER A 80 7.35 8.82 13.50
CA SER A 80 7.28 7.84 14.58
C SER A 80 6.97 6.44 14.07
N PRO A 81 7.45 5.38 14.76
CA PRO A 81 7.14 4.01 14.42
C PRO A 81 5.62 3.79 14.38
N THR A 82 5.09 3.52 13.18
CA THR A 82 3.65 3.34 12.96
C THR A 82 3.39 1.90 12.53
N PRO A 83 2.55 1.12 13.25
CA PRO A 83 2.26 -0.27 12.91
C PRO A 83 1.62 -0.43 11.53
N LEU A 84 1.87 -1.57 10.88
CA LEU A 84 1.33 -1.86 9.54
C LEU A 84 -0.20 -1.77 9.52
N GLN A 85 -0.83 -2.26 10.59
CA GLN A 85 -2.27 -2.25 10.72
C GLN A 85 -2.86 -0.83 10.75
N THR A 86 -2.16 0.13 11.35
CA THR A 86 -2.57 1.54 11.36
C THR A 86 -2.41 2.16 9.97
N LYS A 87 -1.31 1.87 9.27
CA LYS A 87 -1.09 2.34 7.89
C LYS A 87 -2.15 1.79 6.94
N LEU A 88 -2.56 0.54 7.12
CA LEU A 88 -3.52 -0.13 6.24
C LEU A 88 -4.97 0.14 6.62
N HIS A 89 -5.32 0.19 7.90
CA HIS A 89 -6.70 0.18 8.40
C HIS A 89 -7.00 1.26 9.45
N GLY A 90 -6.10 2.23 9.62
CA GLY A 90 -6.25 3.31 10.60
C GLY A 90 -7.33 4.32 10.25
N SER A 91 -7.26 5.47 10.93
CA SER A 91 -8.16 6.60 10.68
C SER A 91 -7.97 7.18 9.28
N ARG A 92 -8.90 8.02 8.83
CA ARG A 92 -8.80 8.71 7.53
C ARG A 92 -7.42 9.38 7.34
N LEU A 93 -6.92 10.07 8.35
CA LEU A 93 -5.62 10.74 8.29
C LEU A 93 -4.46 9.75 8.06
N GLU A 94 -4.53 8.57 8.68
CA GLU A 94 -3.52 7.53 8.48
C GLU A 94 -3.61 6.90 7.10
N LEU A 95 -4.82 6.76 6.55
CA LEU A 95 -5.03 6.26 5.20
C LEU A 95 -4.56 7.28 4.13
N GLU A 96 -4.80 8.57 4.34
CA GLU A 96 -4.29 9.65 3.49
C GLU A 96 -2.76 9.73 3.52
N LYS A 97 -2.13 9.46 4.67
CA LYS A 97 -0.66 9.31 4.75
C LYS A 97 -0.17 8.17 3.89
N THR A 98 -0.82 7.00 3.97
CA THR A 98 -0.45 5.84 3.16
C THR A 98 -0.55 6.13 1.66
N THR A 99 -1.63 6.77 1.21
CA THR A 99 -1.80 7.10 -0.21
C THR A 99 -0.83 8.18 -0.68
N THR A 100 -0.54 9.17 0.17
CA THR A 100 0.48 10.19 -0.07
C THR A 100 1.87 9.57 -0.21
N PHE A 101 2.24 8.66 0.69
CA PHE A 101 3.51 7.93 0.62
C PHE A 101 3.65 7.18 -0.70
N ILE A 102 2.63 6.40 -1.09
CA ILE A 102 2.62 5.67 -2.36
C ILE A 102 2.78 6.60 -3.57
N SER A 103 2.05 7.72 -3.58
CA SER A 103 2.14 8.69 -4.66
C SER A 103 3.50 9.39 -4.73
N ARG A 104 4.09 9.76 -3.59
CA ARG A 104 5.44 10.38 -3.52
C ARG A 104 6.52 9.40 -3.94
N ALA A 105 6.39 8.14 -3.55
CA ALA A 105 7.29 7.07 -3.93
C ALA A 105 7.15 6.65 -5.41
N GLY A 106 6.18 7.22 -6.15
CA GLY A 106 5.95 6.88 -7.56
C GLY A 106 5.52 5.42 -7.78
N LEU A 107 4.97 4.77 -6.74
CA LEU A 107 4.62 3.35 -6.80
C LEU A 107 3.26 3.15 -7.46
N ASN A 108 3.22 2.29 -8.47
CA ASN A 108 1.97 1.82 -9.06
C ASN A 108 1.53 0.52 -8.36
N VAL A 109 0.85 0.68 -7.21
CA VAL A 109 0.32 -0.42 -6.41
C VAL A 109 -1.10 -0.77 -6.76
#